data_AF-A0AAU6ML85-F1
#
_entry.id   AF-A0AAU6ML85-F1
#
_cell.length_a   1.000
_cell.length_b   1.000
_cell.length_c   1.000
_cell.angle_alpha   90.00
_cell.angle_beta   90.00
_cell.angle_gamma   90.00
#
_symmetry.space_group_name_H-M   'P 1'
#
loop_
_entity.id
_entity.type
_entity.pdbx_description
1 polymer ?
#
loop_
_entity_poly.entity_id
_entity_poly.type
_entity_poly.pdbx_seq_one_letter_code
_entity_poly.pdbx_strand_id
1 'polypeptide(L)'
;MTYPDDADPAQRLIAEYRALSADSDRKREIIAALDGNAAAQPFLVSVVADAGEYDLARVECATVLRLWPPADPGLRHRAGRALLAALNDPEEDLVRQYAAMALGPYASDDPAVTEALIAAAGAEEDPLVQACARSALEEAGLA
;
A
#
# COMPACT_ATOMS: atom_id res chain seq x y z
N MET A 1 -40.63 0.17 -5.77
CA MET A 1 -39.85 0.14 -7.02
C MET A 1 -38.49 0.70 -6.66
N THR A 2 -37.56 -0.16 -6.28
CA THR A 2 -36.23 0.22 -5.82
C THR A 2 -35.31 0.19 -7.02
N TYR A 3 -34.69 1.32 -7.37
CA TYR A 3 -33.75 1.39 -8.48
C TYR A 3 -32.52 0.53 -8.15
N PRO A 4 -32.06 -0.38 -9.03
CA PRO A 4 -30.93 -1.25 -8.75
C PRO A 4 -29.58 -0.56 -9.04
N ASP A 5 -29.45 0.72 -8.73
CA ASP A 5 -28.27 1.53 -9.05
C ASP A 5 -27.79 2.39 -7.86
N ASP A 6 -27.79 1.79 -6.67
CA ASP A 6 -27.12 2.30 -5.47
C ASP A 6 -25.88 1.44 -5.15
N ALA A 7 -25.12 1.07 -6.18
CA ALA A 7 -23.79 0.52 -5.92
C ALA A 7 -22.93 1.62 -5.29
N ASP A 8 -22.43 1.36 -4.08
CA ASP A 8 -21.45 2.21 -3.39
C ASP A 8 -20.42 2.74 -4.42
N PRO A 9 -20.22 4.07 -4.51
CA PRO A 9 -19.28 4.67 -5.45
C PRO A 9 -17.90 3.98 -5.48
N ALA A 10 -17.43 3.50 -4.33
CA ALA A 10 -16.19 2.73 -4.26
C ALA A 10 -16.28 1.38 -5.01
N GLN A 11 -17.39 0.66 -4.88
CA GLN A 11 -17.59 -0.61 -5.57
C GLN A 11 -17.64 -0.43 -7.09
N ARG A 12 -18.21 0.68 -7.59
CA ARG A 12 -18.19 1.00 -9.02
C ARG A 12 -16.78 1.24 -9.53
N LEU A 13 -16.00 2.04 -8.81
CA LEU A 13 -14.61 2.31 -9.14
C LEU A 13 -13.74 1.03 -9.10
N ILE A 14 -13.94 0.17 -8.11
CA ILE A 14 -13.25 -1.13 -8.02
C ILE A 14 -13.63 -2.04 -9.19
N ALA A 15 -14.90 -2.05 -9.59
CA ALA A 15 -15.36 -2.82 -10.75
C ALA A 15 -14.75 -2.28 -12.05
N GLU A 16 -14.68 -0.96 -12.21
CA GLU A 16 -13.98 -0.29 -13.33
C GLU A 16 -12.51 -0.71 -13.35
N TYR A 17 -11.80 -0.59 -12.22
CA TYR A 17 -10.38 -0.95 -12.10
C TYR A 17 -10.09 -2.36 -12.60
N ARG A 18 -10.92 -3.33 -12.18
CA ARG A 18 -10.75 -4.75 -12.54
C ARG A 18 -11.02 -5.05 -14.01
N ALA A 19 -11.74 -4.18 -14.71
CA ALA A 19 -12.02 -4.33 -16.13
C ALA A 19 -10.95 -3.68 -17.04
N LEU A 20 -10.05 -2.87 -16.47
CA LEU A 20 -8.98 -2.22 -17.21
C LEU A 20 -7.84 -3.18 -17.57
N SER A 21 -7.09 -2.84 -18.62
CA SER A 21 -5.83 -3.50 -18.94
C SER A 21 -4.80 -3.28 -17.83
N ALA A 22 -3.83 -4.19 -17.73
CA ALA A 22 -2.80 -4.15 -16.70
C ALA A 22 -1.97 -2.85 -16.72
N ASP A 23 -1.78 -2.24 -17.89
CA ASP A 23 -0.96 -1.05 -18.11
C ASP A 23 -1.74 0.27 -18.10
N SER A 24 -3.00 0.26 -17.69
CA SER A 24 -3.86 1.44 -17.78
C SER A 24 -3.52 2.47 -16.70
N ASP A 25 -3.07 3.67 -17.10
CA ASP A 25 -2.89 4.84 -16.20
C ASP A 25 -4.14 5.14 -15.37
N ARG A 26 -5.32 4.81 -15.90
CA ARG A 26 -6.62 4.97 -15.24
C ARG A 26 -6.70 4.18 -13.94
N LYS A 27 -5.98 3.06 -13.81
CA LYS A 27 -5.88 2.29 -12.57
C LYS A 27 -5.39 3.17 -11.42
N ARG A 28 -4.33 3.96 -11.64
CA ARG A 28 -3.79 4.88 -10.63
C ARG A 28 -4.79 5.95 -10.23
N GLU A 29 -5.48 6.56 -11.21
CA GLU A 29 -6.51 7.58 -10.94
C GLU A 29 -7.67 7.04 -10.09
N ILE A 30 -8.07 5.78 -10.34
CA ILE A 30 -9.09 5.11 -9.55
C ILE A 30 -8.61 4.92 -8.10
N ILE A 31 -7.37 4.47 -7.89
CA ILE A 31 -6.83 4.33 -6.53
C ILE A 31 -6.84 5.69 -5.80
N ALA A 32 -6.41 6.76 -6.45
CA ALA A 32 -6.45 8.10 -5.88
C ALA A 32 -7.89 8.55 -5.54
N ALA A 33 -8.88 8.17 -6.35
CA ALA A 33 -10.29 8.45 -6.07
C ALA A 33 -10.88 7.61 -4.91
N LEU A 34 -10.22 6.52 -4.53
CA LEU A 34 -10.57 5.68 -3.37
C LEU A 34 -9.90 6.16 -2.06
N ASP A 35 -9.13 7.25 -2.11
CA ASP A 35 -8.42 7.81 -0.96
C ASP A 35 -9.35 8.07 0.24
N GLY A 36 -8.90 7.70 1.44
CA GLY A 36 -9.69 7.81 2.68
C GLY A 36 -10.93 6.91 2.75
N ASN A 37 -11.25 6.12 1.72
CA ASN A 37 -12.43 5.26 1.73
C ASN A 37 -12.15 3.94 2.45
N ALA A 38 -12.67 3.81 3.68
CA ALA A 38 -12.49 2.61 4.50
C ALA A 38 -13.03 1.32 3.83
N ALA A 39 -14.10 1.42 3.03
CA ALA A 39 -14.66 0.26 2.34
C ALA A 39 -13.76 -0.23 1.19
N ALA A 40 -12.89 0.62 0.66
CA ALA A 40 -11.92 0.28 -0.39
C ALA A 40 -10.65 -0.37 0.16
N GLN A 41 -10.33 -0.20 1.45
CA GLN A 41 -9.07 -0.69 2.05
C GLN A 41 -8.77 -2.18 1.80
N PRO A 42 -9.74 -3.13 1.88
CA PRO A 42 -9.47 -4.52 1.52
C PRO A 42 -8.99 -4.72 0.08
N PHE A 43 -9.52 -3.91 -0.84
CA PHE A 43 -9.09 -3.93 -2.24
C PHE A 43 -7.70 -3.30 -2.40
N LEU A 44 -7.43 -2.16 -1.76
CA LEU A 44 -6.11 -1.52 -1.79
C LEU A 44 -5.00 -2.46 -1.28
N VAL A 45 -5.28 -3.17 -0.18
CA VAL A 45 -4.37 -4.19 0.37
C VAL A 45 -4.12 -5.32 -0.65
N SER A 46 -5.15 -5.75 -1.38
CA SER A 46 -4.98 -6.78 -2.41
C SER A 46 -4.13 -6.31 -3.59
N VAL A 47 -4.23 -5.04 -3.99
CA VAL A 47 -3.43 -4.46 -5.09
C VAL A 47 -1.96 -4.40 -4.71
N VAL A 48 -1.62 -3.86 -3.52
CA VAL A 48 -0.21 -3.80 -3.07
C VAL A 48 0.42 -5.19 -2.99
N ALA A 49 -0.33 -6.19 -2.53
CA ALA A 49 0.15 -7.55 -2.33
C ALA A 49 0.40 -8.32 -3.64
N ASP A 50 -0.16 -7.87 -4.76
CA ASP A 50 -0.05 -8.57 -6.04
C ASP A 50 1.17 -8.08 -6.83
N ALA A 51 2.24 -8.88 -6.87
CA ALA A 51 3.46 -8.57 -7.62
C ALA A 51 3.25 -8.54 -9.14
N GLY A 52 2.15 -9.10 -9.66
CA GLY A 52 1.78 -9.05 -11.08
C GLY A 52 0.91 -7.85 -11.45
N GLU A 53 0.51 -7.02 -10.48
CA GLU A 53 -0.28 -5.83 -10.73
C GLU A 53 0.61 -4.63 -11.13
N TYR A 54 0.00 -3.66 -11.81
CA TYR A 54 0.64 -2.44 -12.27
C TYR A 54 1.41 -1.74 -11.14
N ASP A 55 2.71 -1.55 -11.34
CA ASP A 55 3.65 -0.90 -10.42
C ASP A 55 3.10 0.43 -9.88
N LEU A 56 2.59 1.30 -10.75
CA LEU A 56 2.04 2.60 -10.32
C LEU A 56 0.76 2.45 -9.50
N ALA A 57 -0.06 1.42 -9.73
CA ALA A 57 -1.22 1.17 -8.89
C ALA A 57 -0.82 0.67 -7.49
N ARG A 58 0.23 -0.15 -7.41
CA ARG A 58 0.81 -0.62 -6.14
C ARG A 58 1.41 0.54 -5.35
N VAL A 59 2.15 1.43 -6.01
CA VAL A 59 2.70 2.67 -5.44
C VAL A 59 1.61 3.57 -4.88
N GLU A 60 0.54 3.79 -5.64
CA GLU A 60 -0.58 4.62 -5.20
C GLU A 60 -1.31 3.99 -4.02
N CYS A 61 -1.53 2.66 -4.03
CA CYS A 61 -2.15 1.98 -2.90
C CYS A 61 -1.27 2.04 -1.64
N ALA A 62 0.05 1.92 -1.76
CA ALA A 62 0.98 2.10 -0.64
C ALA A 62 0.87 3.51 -0.05
N THR A 63 0.75 4.53 -0.91
CA THR A 63 0.53 5.92 -0.50
C THR A 63 -0.78 6.09 0.27
N VAL A 64 -1.90 5.59 -0.27
CA VAL A 64 -3.21 5.65 0.40
C VAL A 64 -3.18 4.90 1.74
N LEU A 65 -2.55 3.73 1.81
CA LEU A 65 -2.45 2.93 3.04
C LEU A 65 -1.51 3.56 4.09
N ARG A 66 -0.55 4.40 3.69
CA ARG A 66 0.24 5.21 4.62
C ARG A 66 -0.59 6.32 5.24
N LEU A 67 -1.36 7.04 4.41
CA LEU A 67 -2.19 8.18 4.82
C LEU A 67 -3.40 7.76 5.65
N TRP A 68 -4.01 6.63 5.27
CA TRP A 68 -5.22 6.09 5.88
C TRP A 68 -5.04 4.62 6.29
N PRO A 69 -4.22 4.33 7.32
CA PRO A 69 -4.07 2.98 7.80
C PRO A 69 -5.42 2.40 8.26
N PRO A 70 -5.72 1.11 7.98
CA PRO A 70 -6.97 0.51 8.43
C PRO A 70 -7.18 0.61 9.94
N ALA A 71 -8.41 0.94 10.35
CA ALA A 71 -8.80 0.98 11.76
C ALA A 71 -9.07 -0.43 12.31
N ASP A 72 -9.52 -1.37 11.46
CA ASP A 72 -9.68 -2.78 11.81
C ASP A 72 -8.30 -3.43 12.02
N PRO A 73 -7.99 -3.99 13.22
CA PRO A 73 -6.68 -4.55 13.50
C PRO A 73 -6.28 -5.71 12.56
N GLY A 74 -7.24 -6.53 12.14
CA GLY A 74 -6.99 -7.65 11.25
C GLY A 74 -6.62 -7.20 9.83
N LEU A 75 -7.31 -6.19 9.30
CA LEU A 75 -6.98 -5.56 8.02
C LEU A 75 -5.68 -4.75 8.10
N ARG A 76 -5.43 -4.06 9.21
CA ARG A 76 -4.20 -3.32 9.47
C ARG A 76 -2.98 -4.23 9.48
N HIS A 77 -3.05 -5.38 10.16
CA HIS A 77 -1.99 -6.39 10.10
C HIS A 77 -1.78 -6.89 8.67
N ARG A 78 -2.85 -7.22 7.92
CA ARG A 78 -2.75 -7.63 6.52
C ARG A 78 -2.12 -6.56 5.62
N ALA A 79 -2.45 -5.29 5.83
CA ALA A 79 -1.85 -4.17 5.11
C ALA A 79 -0.34 -4.08 5.37
N GLY A 80 0.09 -4.18 6.64
CA GLY A 80 1.51 -4.25 6.99
C GLY A 80 2.22 -5.43 6.32
N ARG A 81 1.60 -6.62 6.29
CA ARG A 81 2.17 -7.79 5.58
C ARG A 81 2.26 -7.60 4.07
N ALA A 82 1.26 -6.98 3.45
CA ALA A 82 1.25 -6.68 2.02
C ALA A 82 2.34 -5.68 1.64
N LEU A 83 2.47 -4.59 2.40
CA LEU A 83 3.54 -3.61 2.23
C LEU A 83 4.92 -4.23 2.47
N LEU A 84 5.06 -5.13 3.45
CA LEU A 84 6.31 -5.87 3.67
C LEU A 84 6.64 -6.80 2.49
N ALA A 85 5.65 -7.43 1.86
CA ALA A 85 5.88 -8.18 0.63
C ALA A 85 6.35 -7.27 -0.52
N ALA A 86 5.73 -6.10 -0.68
CA ALA A 86 6.10 -5.09 -1.68
C ALA A 86 7.50 -4.51 -1.46
N LEU A 87 7.94 -4.32 -0.21
CA LEU A 87 9.31 -3.90 0.12
C LEU A 87 10.37 -4.92 -0.34
N ASN A 88 10.00 -6.21 -0.31
CA ASN A 88 10.88 -7.33 -0.66
C ASN A 88 10.73 -7.76 -2.13
N ASP A 89 9.99 -7.01 -2.95
CA ASP A 89 9.85 -7.28 -4.38
C ASP A 89 11.13 -6.91 -5.12
N PRO A 90 11.90 -7.87 -5.65
CA PRO A 90 13.24 -7.60 -6.18
C PRO A 90 13.23 -6.88 -7.54
N GLU A 91 12.10 -6.84 -8.23
CA GLU A 91 12.03 -6.32 -9.61
C GLU A 91 11.57 -4.85 -9.68
N GLU A 92 10.97 -4.32 -8.61
CA GLU A 92 10.22 -3.06 -8.66
C GLU A 92 10.70 -2.02 -7.64
N ASP A 93 11.85 -1.38 -7.90
CA ASP A 93 12.48 -0.41 -6.99
C ASP A 93 11.53 0.69 -6.49
N LEU A 94 10.67 1.21 -7.38
CA LEU A 94 9.70 2.25 -7.01
C LEU A 94 8.65 1.72 -6.03
N VAL A 95 8.16 0.50 -6.24
CA VAL A 95 7.23 -0.17 -5.32
C VAL A 95 7.90 -0.38 -3.96
N ARG A 96 9.16 -0.84 -3.95
CA ARG A 96 9.93 -1.04 -2.72
C ARG A 96 10.10 0.25 -1.93
N GLN A 97 10.43 1.36 -2.62
CA GLN A 97 10.59 2.68 -2.01
C GLN A 97 9.31 3.12 -1.30
N TYR A 98 8.18 3.05 -1.99
CA TYR A 98 6.90 3.48 -1.44
C TYR A 98 6.39 2.53 -0.35
N ALA A 99 6.68 1.23 -0.46
CA ALA A 99 6.42 0.28 0.60
C ALA A 99 7.22 0.62 1.87
N ALA A 100 8.53 0.87 1.78
CA ALA A 100 9.35 1.30 2.91
C ALA A 100 8.78 2.55 3.58
N MET A 101 8.44 3.56 2.77
CA MET A 101 7.85 4.81 3.24
C MET A 101 6.50 4.58 3.95
N ALA A 102 5.69 3.63 3.48
CA ALA A 102 4.35 3.38 3.98
C ALA A 102 4.28 2.50 5.23
N LEU A 103 5.36 1.80 5.61
CA LEU A 103 5.34 0.83 6.71
C LEU A 103 5.36 1.45 8.13
N GLY A 104 5.71 2.72 8.28
CA GLY A 104 5.84 3.39 9.59
C GLY A 104 4.62 3.21 10.51
N PRO A 105 3.38 3.50 10.06
CA PRO A 105 2.16 3.33 10.87
C PRO A 105 1.85 1.90 11.33
N TYR A 106 2.53 0.90 10.75
CA TYR A 106 2.33 -0.53 11.00
C TYR A 106 3.44 -1.15 11.86
N ALA A 107 4.56 -0.44 12.07
CA ALA A 107 5.74 -0.96 12.75
C ALA A 107 5.46 -1.38 14.20
N SER A 108 4.69 -0.58 14.94
CA SER A 108 4.33 -0.87 16.33
C SER A 108 3.36 -2.06 16.51
N ASP A 109 2.67 -2.47 15.43
CA ASP A 109 1.67 -3.53 15.47
C ASP A 109 2.26 -4.92 15.13
N ASP A 110 3.36 -4.96 14.36
CA ASP A 110 4.01 -6.19 13.92
C ASP A 110 5.54 -6.06 14.02
N PRO A 111 6.20 -6.82 14.93
CA PRO A 111 7.66 -6.83 15.06
C PRO A 111 8.39 -7.11 13.74
N ALA A 112 7.83 -7.94 12.87
CA ALA A 112 8.46 -8.24 11.59
C ALA A 112 8.49 -7.03 10.65
N VAL A 113 7.53 -6.10 10.76
CA VAL A 113 7.57 -4.83 10.03
C VAL A 113 8.69 -3.95 10.56
N THR A 114 8.82 -3.85 11.88
CA THR A 114 9.93 -3.09 12.50
C THR A 114 11.29 -3.65 12.11
N GLU A 115 11.47 -4.97 12.18
CA GLU A 115 12.72 -5.64 11.78
C GLU A 115 13.05 -5.40 10.31
N ALA A 116 12.07 -5.48 9.41
CA ALA A 116 12.27 -5.21 7.99
C ALA A 116 12.63 -3.74 7.72
N LEU A 117 12.01 -2.79 8.41
CA LEU A 117 12.38 -1.37 8.31
C LEU A 117 13.80 -1.10 8.80
N ILE A 118 14.22 -1.72 9.90
CA ILE A 118 15.61 -1.62 10.41
C ILE A 118 16.60 -2.18 9.37
N ALA A 119 16.28 -3.34 8.78
CA ALA A 119 17.12 -3.93 7.74
C ALA A 119 17.22 -3.02 6.51
N ALA A 120 16.10 -2.48 6.02
CA ALA A 120 16.06 -1.57 4.88
C ALA A 120 16.77 -0.24 5.14
N ALA A 121 16.84 0.22 6.39
CA ALA A 121 17.62 1.41 6.78
C ALA A 121 19.15 1.19 6.77
N GLY A 122 19.60 -0.05 6.55
CA GLY A 122 21.01 -0.47 6.50
C GLY A 122 21.76 0.03 5.26
N ALA A 123 23.09 0.03 5.34
CA ALA A 123 23.98 0.64 4.32
C ALA A 123 24.05 -0.11 2.98
N GLU A 124 23.63 -1.38 2.93
CA GLU A 124 23.66 -2.21 1.72
C GLU A 124 22.38 -2.13 0.87
N GLU A 125 21.37 -1.41 1.35
CA GLU A 125 20.11 -1.22 0.66
C GLU A 125 20.21 -0.11 -0.41
N ASP A 126 19.30 -0.13 -1.40
CA ASP A 126 19.11 0.98 -2.32
C ASP A 126 18.97 2.32 -1.56
N PRO A 127 19.70 3.39 -1.95
CA PRO A 127 19.69 4.64 -1.19
C PRO A 127 18.32 5.28 -0.99
N LEU A 128 17.39 5.13 -1.94
CA LEU A 128 16.05 5.68 -1.83
C LEU A 128 15.18 4.84 -0.89
N VAL A 129 15.25 3.50 -1.00
CA VAL A 129 14.59 2.58 -0.06
C VAL A 129 15.11 2.82 1.36
N GLN A 130 16.43 2.97 1.52
CA GLN A 130 17.07 3.28 2.79
C GLN A 130 16.57 4.59 3.41
N ALA A 131 16.52 5.67 2.63
CA ALA A 131 16.03 6.95 3.11
C ALA A 131 14.56 6.87 3.54
N CYS A 132 13.73 6.20 2.76
CA CYS A 132 12.32 5.97 3.09
C CYS A 132 12.15 5.15 4.36
N ALA A 133 12.95 4.09 4.55
CA ALA A 133 12.91 3.26 5.75
C ALA A 133 13.30 4.05 7.00
N ARG A 134 14.34 4.88 6.93
CA ARG A 134 14.74 5.78 8.03
C ARG A 134 13.64 6.78 8.39
N SER A 135 13.05 7.43 7.39
CA SER A 135 11.92 8.34 7.60
C SER A 135 10.74 7.63 8.27
N ALA A 136 10.42 6.41 7.84
CA ALA A 136 9.34 5.63 8.43
C ALA A 136 9.61 5.23 9.89
N LEU A 137 10.87 4.90 10.24
CA LEU A 137 11.28 4.64 11.62
C LEU A 137 11.19 5.91 12.48
N GLU A 138 11.64 7.05 11.97
CA GLU A 138 11.54 8.35 12.67
C GLU A 138 10.08 8.74 12.93
N GLU A 139 9.20 8.62 11.91
CA GLU A 139 7.76 8.87 12.03
C GLU A 139 7.09 7.94 13.05
N ALA A 140 7.56 6.69 13.15
CA ALA A 140 7.08 5.72 14.13
C ALA A 140 7.65 5.91 15.54
N GLY A 141 8.65 6.80 15.72
CA GLY A 141 9.36 6.98 16.98
C GLY A 141 10.30 5.82 17.35
N LEU A 142 10.84 5.13 16.34
CA LEU A 142 11.67 3.93 16.42
C LEU A 142 13.11 4.14 15.91
N ALA A 143 13.51 5.39 15.64
CA ALA A 143 14.85 5.78 15.18
C ALA A 143 15.81 6.14 16.33
#